data_AF-A0AA42W8I4-F1
#
_entry.id   AF-A0AA42W8I4-F1
#
_cell.length_a   1.000
_cell.length_b   1.000
_cell.length_c   1.000
_cell.angle_alpha   90.00
_cell.angle_beta   90.00
_cell.angle_gamma   90.00
#
_symmetry.space_group_name_H-M   'P 1'
#
loop_
_entity.id
_entity.type
_entity.pdbx_description
1 polymer ?
#
loop_
_entity_poly.entity_id
_entity_poly.type
_entity_poly.pdbx_seq_one_letter_code
_entity_poly.pdbx_strand_id
1 'polypeptide(L)' 'MRSGCITLRVGVDNVFDKRYWASAAGVSGGWLNMGSPRSVSLSAQYEF' A
#
# COMPACT_ATOMS: atom_id res chain seq x y z
N MET A 1 -6.24 -21.42 30.89
CA MET A 1 -6.01 -21.11 29.47
C MET A 1 -6.21 -19.61 29.28
N ARG A 2 -5.23 -18.87 28.77
CA ARG A 2 -5.37 -17.45 28.44
C ARG A 2 -5.78 -17.36 26.97
N SER A 3 -6.89 -16.69 26.65
CA SER A 3 -7.31 -16.51 25.26
C SER A 3 -6.45 -15.43 24.61
N GLY A 4 -5.91 -15.69 23.41
CA GLY A 4 -5.25 -14.68 22.61
C GLY A 4 -6.23 -13.74 21.92
N CYS A 5 -5.72 -12.63 21.37
CA CYS A 5 -6.50 -11.62 20.67
C CYS A 5 -6.10 -11.57 19.19
N ILE A 6 -7.07 -11.38 18.29
CA ILE A 6 -6.83 -11.14 16.85
C ILE A 6 -7.21 -9.70 16.52
N THR A 7 -6.29 -8.98 15.89
CA THR A 7 -6.57 -7.68 15.26
C THR A 7 -6.56 -7.83 13.74
N LEU A 8 -7.66 -7.45 13.10
CA LEU A 8 -7.78 -7.37 11.64
C LEU A 8 -7.70 -5.92 11.17
N ARG A 9 -7.01 -5.66 10.06
CA ARG A 9 -6.93 -4.33 9.44
C ARG A 9 -7.17 -4.42 7.95
N VAL A 10 -8.00 -3.52 7.45
CA VAL A 10 -8.24 -3.30 6.02
C VAL A 10 -7.77 -1.89 5.67
N GLY A 11 -7.00 -1.77 4.60
CA GLY A 11 -6.51 -0.49 4.08
C GLY A 11 -6.89 -0.30 2.62
N VAL A 12 -7.16 0.95 2.23
CA VAL A 12 -7.31 1.34 0.83
C VAL A 12 -6.32 2.46 0.56
N ASP A 13 -5.37 2.18 -0.33
CA ASP A 13 -4.40 3.16 -0.82
C ASP A 13 -4.90 3.78 -2.13
N ASN A 14 -4.61 5.06 -2.33
CA ASN A 14 -5.09 5.84 -3.47
C ASN A 14 -6.63 5.77 -3.61
N VAL A 15 -7.35 6.20 -2.56
CA VAL A 15 -8.82 6.11 -2.40
C VAL A 15 -9.61 6.73 -3.55
N PHE A 16 -9.04 7.68 -4.28
CA PHE A 16 -9.68 8.34 -5.42
C PHE A 16 -9.15 7.87 -6.77
N ASP A 17 -8.32 6.83 -6.81
CA ASP A 17 -7.66 6.32 -8.02
C ASP A 17 -6.95 7.42 -8.85
N LYS A 18 -6.31 8.36 -8.17
CA LYS A 18 -5.56 9.44 -8.81
C LYS A 18 -4.45 8.85 -9.65
N ARG A 19 -4.35 9.32 -10.90
CA ARG A 19 -3.22 9.02 -11.79
C ARG A 19 -2.13 10.05 -11.58
N TYR A 20 -0.92 9.57 -11.29
CA TYR A 20 0.25 10.39 -11.05
C TYR A 20 1.51 9.62 -11.43
N TRP A 21 2.62 10.33 -11.55
CA TRP A 21 3.92 9.77 -11.89
C TRP A 21 5.02 10.60 -11.24
N ALA A 22 6.21 10.02 -11.16
CA ALA A 22 7.42 10.72 -10.78
C ALA A 22 8.54 10.36 -11.76
N SER A 23 9.48 11.29 -11.98
CA SER A 23 10.68 10.98 -12.76
C SER A 23 11.47 9.87 -12.09
N ALA A 24 12.08 8.97 -12.88
CA ALA A 24 12.99 7.98 -12.33
C ALA A 24 14.20 8.67 -11.69
N ALA A 25 14.38 8.50 -10.38
CA ALA A 25 15.51 9.10 -9.67
C ALA A 25 16.83 8.47 -10.17
N GLY A 26 17.69 9.29 -10.77
CA GLY A 26 19.09 8.93 -11.03
C GLY A 26 19.46 8.43 -12.43
N VAL A 27 18.54 8.42 -13.41
CA VAL A 27 18.90 8.10 -14.80
C VAL A 27 18.50 9.26 -15.70
N SER A 28 19.45 9.83 -16.43
CA SER A 28 19.18 10.81 -17.48
C SER A 28 18.41 10.13 -18.63
N GLY A 29 17.09 10.02 -18.47
CA GLY A 29 16.21 9.44 -19.46
C GLY A 29 14.79 9.81 -19.10
N GLY A 30 14.06 10.40 -20.05
CA GLY A 30 12.72 10.99 -19.86
C GLY A 30 11.58 10.01 -19.58
N TRP A 31 11.85 8.91 -18.86
CA TRP A 31 10.86 7.93 -18.46
C TRP A 31 10.22 8.29 -17.12
N LEU A 32 8.93 8.05 -17.03
CA LEU A 32 8.12 8.34 -15.85
C LEU A 32 7.78 7.03 -15.15
N ASN A 33 8.05 6.97 -13.85
CA ASN A 33 7.58 5.89 -13.00
C ASN A 33 6.12 6.16 -12.64
N MET A 34 5.25 5.25 -13.03
CA MET A 34 3.84 5.33 -12.68
C MET A 34 3.65 5.19 -11.18
N GLY A 35 2.83 6.08 -10.62
CA GLY A 35 2.37 5.99 -9.23
C GLY A 35 1.53 4.74 -8.99
N SER A 36 1.46 4.31 -7.73
CA SER A 36 0.70 3.11 -7.36
C SER A 36 -0.79 3.29 -7.71
N PRO A 37 -1.41 2.30 -8.38
CA PRO A 37 -2.86 2.33 -8.61
C PRO A 37 -3.62 2.18 -7.29
N ARG A 38 -4.95 2.41 -7.30
CA ARG A 38 -5.80 2.03 -6.16
C ARG A 38 -5.52 0.58 -5.76
N SER A 39 -5.20 0.39 -4.50
CA SER A 39 -4.86 -0.92 -3.95
C SER A 39 -5.61 -1.15 -2.65
N VAL A 40 -5.95 -2.41 -2.36
CA VAL A 40 -6.62 -2.82 -1.14
C VAL A 40 -5.73 -3.82 -0.41
N SER A 41 -5.56 -3.65 0.89
CA SER A 41 -4.79 -4.55 1.73
C SER A 41 -5.64 -5.10 2.88
N LEU A 42 -5.38 -6.35 3.25
CA LEU A 42 -5.95 -7.02 4.41
C LEU A 42 -4.79 -7.63 5.22
N SER A 43 -4.78 -7.38 6.52
CA SER A 43 -3.80 -7.96 7.43
C SER A 43 -4.45 -8.45 8.73
N ALA A 44 -3.80 -9.42 9.36
CA ALA A 44 -4.19 -9.99 10.64
C ALA A 44 -2.97 -10.05 11.56
N GLN A 45 -3.16 -9.74 12.82
CA GLN A 45 -2.15 -9.86 13.87
C GLN A 45 -2.75 -10.63 15.05
N TYR A 46 -2.02 -11.63 15.54
CA TYR A 46 -2.40 -12.42 16.69
C TYR A 46 -1.46 -12.15 17.88
N GLU A 47 -2.03 -11.97 19.06
CA GLU A 47 -1.31 -11.77 20.31
C GLU A 47 -1.61 -12.92 21.29
N PHE A 48 -0.55 -13.50 21.85
CA PHE A 48 -0.57 -14.73 22.65
C PHE A 48 -0.22 -14.48 24.12
#